data_AF-A0A815A9X5-F1
#
_entry.id   AF-A0A815A9X5-F1
#
_cell.length_a   1.000
_cell.length_b   1.000
_cell.length_c   1.000
_cell.angle_alpha   90.00
_cell.angle_beta   90.00
_cell.angle_gamma   90.00
#
_symmetry.space_group_name_H-M   'P 1'
#
loop_
_entity.id
_entity.type
_entity.pdbx_description
1 polymer ?
#
loop_
_entity_poly.entity_id
_entity_poly.type
_entity_poly.pdbx_seq_one_letter_code
_entity_poly.pdbx_strand_id
1 'polypeptide(L)'
;MDDFSKFFDDEFNVIDWLNQAFRLQKESNQNIDNYTGILITKLQMYIQEMNNTIEETSQQAVQQFPRVLREIDVLRHEATLLQEQMRTVRGDIQKVNQDTADGMRNLIQLDSVKNRIQSATKALQEADNWVTLSAQIEDTFESKDFTQIATKLIAMQQSLKILTDVPDYADRVNQLENLKNGLEAMMSPTVIAAFNTQDVDMARSFAQVYQSIDRADQLEDLYVTSVKSRLDTRIRELFHNATSEHQTIFVTIYDYLSNLWQDEIRWCTKVFNHPARVTLSIVLNGLRIFHGKYKTQFHNELQRQQISAKKRLEILLACKQVSFEMKKIFLVSLV
;
A
#
# COMPACT_ATOMS: atom_id res chain seq x y z
N MET A 1 55.68 -32.03 -75.55
CA MET A 1 55.28 -32.92 -74.45
C MET A 1 53.81 -33.13 -74.70
N ASP A 2 53.45 -34.23 -75.36
CA ASP A 2 52.09 -34.41 -75.88
C ASP A 2 51.13 -34.55 -74.69
N ASP A 3 50.16 -33.63 -74.60
CA ASP A 3 49.18 -33.56 -73.52
C ASP A 3 48.00 -34.47 -73.86
N PHE A 4 48.00 -35.64 -73.24
CA PHE A 4 47.02 -36.71 -73.45
C PHE A 4 45.76 -36.55 -72.59
N SER A 5 45.60 -35.44 -71.84
CA SER A 5 44.34 -35.09 -71.14
C SER A 5 43.13 -35.03 -72.08
N LYS A 6 43.36 -34.80 -73.38
CA LYS A 6 42.30 -34.76 -74.40
C LYS A 6 41.57 -36.09 -74.60
N PHE A 7 42.15 -37.23 -74.20
CA PHE A 7 41.47 -38.53 -74.28
C PHE A 7 40.32 -38.70 -73.27
N PHE A 8 40.29 -37.86 -72.23
CA PHE A 8 39.24 -37.88 -71.21
C PHE A 8 38.06 -36.94 -71.55
N ASP A 9 38.13 -36.26 -72.69
CA ASP A 9 37.08 -35.35 -73.17
C ASP A 9 36.02 -36.14 -73.97
N ASP A 10 34.74 -35.91 -73.68
CA ASP A 10 33.61 -36.61 -74.32
C ASP A 10 33.50 -36.31 -75.83
N GLU A 11 34.10 -35.21 -76.31
CA GLU A 11 34.16 -34.83 -77.73
C GLU A 11 35.45 -35.26 -78.45
N PHE A 12 36.23 -36.18 -77.86
CA PHE A 12 37.52 -36.58 -78.42
C PHE A 12 37.42 -37.17 -79.85
N ASN A 13 37.95 -36.44 -80.84
CA ASN A 13 38.04 -36.90 -82.22
C ASN A 13 39.42 -37.52 -82.50
N VAL A 14 39.44 -38.86 -82.55
CA VAL A 14 40.62 -39.69 -82.84
C VAL A 14 41.30 -39.28 -84.15
N ILE A 15 40.52 -38.95 -85.18
CA ILE A 15 41.02 -38.64 -86.53
C ILE A 15 41.72 -37.28 -86.53
N ASP A 16 41.15 -36.27 -85.88
CA ASP A 16 41.76 -34.94 -85.79
C ASP A 16 43.03 -34.95 -84.94
N TRP A 17 43.05 -35.71 -83.84
CA TRP A 17 44.24 -35.91 -83.02
C TRP A 17 45.36 -36.63 -83.79
N LEU A 18 45.03 -37.71 -84.50
CA LEU A 18 45.99 -38.48 -85.29
C LEU A 18 46.56 -37.62 -86.42
N ASN A 19 45.71 -36.87 -87.12
CA ASN A 19 46.12 -35.91 -88.13
C ASN A 19 47.03 -34.80 -87.57
N GLN A 20 46.80 -34.31 -86.35
CA GLN A 20 47.67 -33.33 -85.69
C GLN A 20 49.03 -33.95 -85.29
N ALA A 21 49.03 -35.16 -84.72
CA ALA A 21 50.25 -35.88 -84.33
C ALA A 21 51.17 -36.17 -85.52
N PHE A 22 50.60 -36.60 -86.66
CA PHE A 22 51.37 -36.83 -87.89
C PHE A 22 51.77 -35.54 -88.62
N ARG A 23 51.02 -34.44 -88.47
CA ARG A 23 51.38 -33.12 -89.03
C ARG A 23 52.61 -32.52 -88.35
N LEU A 24 52.69 -32.60 -87.01
CA LEU A 24 53.84 -32.11 -86.23
C LEU A 24 55.17 -32.82 -86.60
N GLN A 25 55.09 -34.01 -87.19
CA GLN A 25 56.27 -34.82 -87.50
C GLN A 25 56.69 -34.79 -88.98
N LYS A 26 55.80 -34.35 -89.89
CA LYS A 26 56.07 -34.20 -91.33
C LYS A 26 57.25 -33.25 -91.60
N GLU A 27 57.60 -32.39 -90.64
CA GLU A 27 58.75 -31.48 -90.68
C GLU A 27 60.11 -32.16 -90.35
N SER A 28 60.13 -33.38 -89.80
CA SER A 28 61.34 -34.05 -89.29
C SER A 28 61.93 -35.18 -90.17
N ASN A 29 61.34 -35.44 -91.34
CA ASN A 29 61.86 -36.37 -92.38
C ASN A 29 62.21 -37.80 -91.90
N GLN A 30 61.59 -38.27 -90.80
CA GLN A 30 61.74 -39.64 -90.31
C GLN A 30 60.73 -40.57 -91.01
N ASN A 31 61.10 -41.84 -91.21
CA ASN A 31 60.20 -42.86 -91.76
C ASN A 31 58.90 -42.91 -90.95
N ILE A 32 57.79 -42.60 -91.61
CA ILE A 32 56.43 -42.52 -91.04
C ILE A 32 56.08 -43.82 -90.29
N ASP A 33 56.54 -44.97 -90.80
CA ASP A 33 56.32 -46.28 -90.20
C ASP A 33 57.01 -46.44 -88.83
N ASN A 34 58.21 -45.87 -88.67
CA ASN A 34 58.96 -45.95 -87.41
C ASN A 34 58.28 -45.11 -86.31
N TYR A 35 57.79 -43.92 -86.66
CA TYR A 35 57.04 -43.08 -85.71
C TYR A 35 55.68 -43.66 -85.36
N THR A 36 54.96 -44.20 -86.35
CA THR A 36 53.70 -44.92 -86.12
C THR A 36 53.93 -46.06 -85.14
N GLY A 37 55.03 -46.82 -85.31
CA GLY A 37 55.46 -47.83 -84.34
C GLY A 37 55.68 -47.27 -82.94
N ILE A 38 56.47 -46.19 -82.80
CA ILE A 38 56.75 -45.54 -81.50
C ILE A 38 55.48 -45.00 -80.84
N LEU A 39 54.57 -44.39 -81.61
CA LEU A 39 53.31 -43.83 -81.11
C LEU A 39 52.38 -44.95 -80.62
N ILE A 40 52.27 -46.05 -81.38
CA ILE A 40 51.52 -47.24 -80.96
C ILE A 40 52.11 -47.80 -79.66
N THR A 41 53.43 -47.94 -79.56
CA THR A 41 54.07 -48.44 -78.33
C THR A 41 53.82 -47.52 -77.14
N LYS A 42 53.84 -46.19 -77.32
CA LYS A 42 53.50 -45.23 -76.26
C LYS A 42 52.04 -45.35 -75.83
N LEU A 43 51.10 -45.39 -76.77
CA LEU A 43 49.67 -45.59 -76.47
C LEU A 43 49.44 -46.92 -75.75
N GLN A 44 50.12 -47.99 -76.16
CA GLN A 44 50.07 -49.29 -75.48
C GLN A 44 50.58 -49.20 -74.03
N MET A 45 51.71 -48.53 -73.80
CA MET A 45 52.22 -48.30 -72.43
C MET A 45 51.25 -47.48 -71.57
N TYR A 46 50.61 -46.45 -72.13
CA TYR A 46 49.60 -45.67 -71.41
C TYR A 46 48.33 -46.45 -71.11
N ILE A 47 47.84 -47.25 -72.06
CA ILE A 47 46.70 -48.16 -71.82
C ILE A 47 47.06 -49.10 -70.67
N GLN A 48 48.29 -49.60 -70.64
CA GLN A 48 48.76 -50.49 -69.57
C GLN A 48 48.89 -49.78 -68.23
N GLU A 49 49.45 -48.57 -68.19
CA GLU A 49 49.57 -47.75 -66.97
C GLU A 49 48.19 -47.33 -66.43
N MET A 50 47.26 -46.93 -67.30
CA MET A 50 45.88 -46.60 -66.95
C MET A 50 45.15 -47.82 -66.40
N ASN A 51 45.24 -48.98 -67.07
CA ASN A 51 44.64 -50.21 -66.59
C ASN A 51 45.21 -50.60 -65.22
N ASN A 52 46.53 -50.49 -65.03
CA ASN A 52 47.16 -50.76 -63.74
C ASN A 52 46.67 -49.80 -62.64
N THR A 53 46.51 -48.51 -62.94
CA THR A 53 46.04 -47.50 -61.97
C THR A 53 44.57 -47.73 -61.61
N ILE A 54 43.72 -48.04 -62.60
CA ILE A 54 42.32 -48.41 -62.39
C ILE A 54 42.24 -49.69 -61.55
N GLU A 55 43.07 -50.69 -61.86
CA GLU A 55 43.10 -51.94 -61.11
C GLU A 55 43.55 -51.72 -59.67
N GLU A 56 44.58 -50.92 -59.44
CA GLU A 56 45.09 -50.60 -58.09
C GLU A 56 44.07 -49.80 -57.28
N THR A 57 43.48 -48.76 -57.85
CA THR A 57 42.44 -47.96 -57.16
C THR A 57 41.16 -48.76 -56.92
N SER A 58 40.75 -49.61 -57.88
CA SER A 58 39.63 -50.54 -57.71
C SER A 58 39.90 -51.54 -56.59
N GLN A 59 41.09 -52.15 -56.56
CA GLN A 59 41.47 -53.06 -55.49
C GLN A 59 41.49 -52.37 -54.13
N GLN A 60 42.03 -51.15 -54.04
CA GLN A 60 42.02 -50.35 -52.81
C GLN A 60 40.59 -50.02 -52.36
N ALA A 61 39.70 -49.61 -53.27
CA ALA A 61 38.30 -49.34 -52.97
C ALA A 61 37.58 -50.60 -52.47
N VAL A 62 37.76 -51.74 -53.14
CA VAL A 62 37.20 -53.04 -52.76
C VAL A 62 37.70 -53.48 -51.38
N GLN A 63 38.97 -53.21 -51.05
CA GLN A 63 39.52 -53.52 -49.73
C GLN A 63 38.99 -52.60 -48.62
N GLN A 64 38.65 -51.35 -48.93
CA GLN A 64 38.14 -50.40 -47.94
C GLN A 64 36.63 -50.51 -47.68
N PHE A 65 35.83 -50.96 -48.65
CA PHE A 65 34.38 -51.09 -48.50
C PHE A 65 33.92 -51.89 -47.27
N PRO A 66 34.51 -53.06 -46.93
CA PRO A 66 34.13 -53.81 -45.74
C PRO A 66 34.36 -53.07 -44.42
N ARG A 67 35.30 -52.12 -44.40
CA ARG A 67 35.55 -51.26 -43.23
C ARG A 67 34.48 -50.17 -43.14
N VAL A 68 34.19 -49.48 -44.25
CA VAL A 68 33.15 -48.44 -44.30
C VAL A 68 31.77 -49.03 -43.97
N LEU A 69 31.44 -50.22 -44.47
CA LEU A 69 30.19 -50.91 -44.13
C LEU A 69 30.09 -51.19 -42.63
N ARG A 70 31.17 -51.65 -41.99
CA ARG A 70 31.20 -51.84 -40.53
C ARG A 70 31.02 -50.53 -39.77
N GLU A 71 31.66 -49.46 -40.21
CA GLU A 71 31.51 -48.14 -39.60
C GLU A 71 30.07 -47.61 -39.74
N ILE A 72 29.42 -47.83 -40.88
CA ILE A 72 27.99 -47.50 -41.09
C ILE A 72 27.09 -48.33 -40.18
N ASP A 73 27.34 -49.63 -40.02
CA ASP A 73 26.56 -50.49 -39.14
C ASP A 73 26.69 -50.09 -37.67
N VAL A 74 27.91 -49.73 -37.23
CA VAL A 74 28.15 -49.20 -35.88
C VAL A 74 27.40 -47.88 -35.68
N LEU A 75 27.51 -46.94 -36.62
CA LEU A 75 26.82 -45.66 -36.55
C LEU A 75 25.30 -45.84 -36.52
N ARG A 76 24.77 -46.78 -37.32
CA ARG A 76 23.34 -47.12 -37.31
C ARG A 76 22.91 -47.64 -35.93
N HIS A 77 23.72 -48.51 -35.32
CA HIS A 77 23.42 -49.04 -33.99
C HIS A 77 23.45 -47.95 -32.92
N GLU A 78 24.47 -47.10 -32.93
CA GLU A 78 24.59 -45.96 -32.00
C GLU A 78 23.42 -44.97 -32.16
N ALA A 79 23.01 -44.67 -33.40
CA ALA A 79 21.86 -43.82 -33.67
C ALA A 79 20.55 -44.43 -33.12
N THR A 80 20.36 -45.75 -33.28
CA THR A 80 19.19 -46.43 -32.70
C THR A 80 19.20 -46.43 -31.17
N LEU A 81 20.37 -46.64 -30.55
CA LEU A 81 20.52 -46.58 -29.10
C LEU A 81 20.22 -45.17 -28.58
N LEU A 82 20.74 -44.14 -29.23
CA LEU A 82 20.51 -42.74 -28.89
C LEU A 82 19.03 -42.37 -29.04
N GLN A 83 18.35 -42.87 -30.08
CA GLN A 83 16.92 -42.67 -30.26
C GLN A 83 16.11 -43.28 -29.09
N GLU A 84 16.48 -44.49 -28.64
CA GLU A 84 15.83 -45.14 -27.51
C GLU A 84 16.09 -44.40 -26.20
N GLN A 85 17.33 -43.96 -25.96
CA GLN A 85 17.68 -43.12 -24.81
C GLN A 85 16.92 -41.80 -24.80
N MET A 86 16.83 -41.10 -25.94
CA MET A 86 16.06 -39.85 -26.06
C MET A 86 14.57 -40.07 -25.77
N ARG A 87 14.01 -41.23 -26.16
CA ARG A 87 12.62 -41.58 -25.86
C ARG A 87 12.40 -41.76 -24.37
N THR A 88 13.32 -42.43 -23.68
CA THR A 88 13.28 -42.60 -22.22
C THR A 88 13.39 -41.26 -21.51
N VAL A 89 14.39 -40.43 -21.86
CA VAL A 89 14.57 -39.09 -21.29
C VAL A 89 13.33 -38.22 -21.51
N ARG A 90 12.69 -38.29 -22.68
CA ARG A 90 11.43 -37.58 -22.94
C ARG A 90 10.31 -38.04 -21.99
N GLY A 91 10.20 -39.34 -21.73
CA GLY A 91 9.26 -39.90 -20.77
C GLY A 91 9.52 -39.41 -19.35
N ASP A 92 10.80 -39.40 -18.93
CA ASP A 92 11.20 -38.89 -17.61
C ASP A 92 10.89 -37.41 -17.45
N ILE A 93 11.14 -36.58 -18.48
CA ILE A 93 10.79 -35.15 -18.46
C ILE A 93 9.28 -34.96 -18.34
N GLN A 94 8.48 -35.75 -19.07
CA GLN A 94 7.02 -35.68 -18.96
C GLN A 94 6.55 -36.04 -17.56
N LYS A 95 7.10 -37.10 -16.97
CA LYS A 95 6.78 -37.53 -15.61
C LYS A 95 7.16 -36.46 -14.59
N VAL A 96 8.38 -35.92 -14.67
CA VAL A 96 8.85 -34.85 -13.77
C VAL A 96 7.97 -33.61 -13.91
N ASN A 97 7.57 -33.22 -15.11
CA ASN A 97 6.67 -32.08 -15.31
C ASN A 97 5.28 -32.33 -14.68
N GLN A 98 4.75 -33.54 -14.79
CA GLN A 98 3.47 -33.91 -14.21
C GLN A 98 3.54 -33.96 -12.68
N ASP A 99 4.56 -34.63 -12.13
CA ASP A 99 4.81 -34.69 -10.69
C ASP A 99 5.04 -33.27 -10.10
N THR A 100 5.71 -32.39 -10.85
CA THR A 100 5.92 -30.98 -10.48
C THR A 100 4.61 -30.20 -10.49
N ALA A 101 3.75 -30.41 -11.48
CA ALA A 101 2.44 -29.75 -11.56
C ALA A 101 1.52 -30.17 -10.40
N ASP A 102 1.50 -31.47 -10.08
CA ASP A 102 0.75 -32.00 -8.95
C ASP A 102 1.32 -31.51 -7.61
N GLY A 103 2.65 -31.49 -7.47
CA GLY A 103 3.33 -30.89 -6.32
C GLY A 103 2.98 -29.42 -6.13
N MET A 104 2.98 -28.63 -7.21
CA MET A 104 2.61 -27.22 -7.16
C MET A 104 1.13 -27.03 -6.77
N ARG A 105 0.23 -27.87 -7.28
CA ARG A 105 -1.19 -27.84 -6.90
C ARG A 105 -1.38 -28.10 -5.40
N ASN A 106 -0.67 -29.09 -4.87
CA ASN A 106 -0.68 -29.42 -3.45
C ASN A 106 -0.13 -28.27 -2.60
N LEU A 107 0.95 -27.61 -3.04
CA LEU A 107 1.50 -26.44 -2.35
C LEU A 107 0.50 -25.27 -2.30
N ILE A 108 -0.24 -25.01 -3.38
CA ILE A 108 -1.28 -23.96 -3.40
C ILE A 108 -2.41 -24.30 -2.43
N GLN A 109 -2.86 -25.56 -2.40
CA GLN A 109 -3.88 -25.99 -1.44
C GLN A 109 -3.39 -25.86 0.01
N LEU A 110 -2.14 -26.25 0.27
CA LEU A 110 -1.52 -26.14 1.59
C LEU A 110 -1.38 -24.67 2.03
N ASP A 111 -0.99 -23.77 1.12
CA ASP A 111 -0.91 -22.34 1.41
C ASP A 111 -2.29 -21.74 1.73
N SER A 112 -3.34 -22.12 0.98
CA SER A 112 -4.71 -21.71 1.28
C SER A 112 -5.16 -22.17 2.67
N VAL A 113 -4.90 -23.44 3.02
CA VAL A 113 -5.19 -23.97 4.37
C VAL A 113 -4.38 -23.24 5.43
N LYS A 114 -3.08 -22.98 5.20
CA LYS A 114 -2.22 -22.23 6.11
C LYS A 114 -2.75 -20.82 6.36
N ASN A 115 -3.13 -20.09 5.32
CA ASN A 115 -3.68 -18.74 5.44
C ASN A 115 -5.00 -18.73 6.23
N ARG A 116 -5.86 -19.73 6.01
CA ARG A 116 -7.09 -19.92 6.80
C ARG A 116 -6.78 -20.21 8.27
N ILE A 117 -5.83 -21.11 8.55
CA ILE A 117 -5.40 -21.42 9.92
C ILE A 117 -4.82 -20.19 10.59
N GLN A 118 -3.93 -19.45 9.93
CA GLN A 118 -3.35 -18.22 10.49
C GLN A 118 -4.41 -17.17 10.81
N SER A 119 -5.42 -17.02 9.94
CA SER A 119 -6.54 -16.11 10.19
C SER A 119 -7.38 -16.57 11.38
N ALA A 120 -7.67 -17.86 11.47
CA ALA A 120 -8.39 -18.44 12.60
C ALA A 120 -7.59 -18.35 13.92
N THR A 121 -6.27 -18.57 13.89
CA THR A 121 -5.39 -18.40 15.06
C THR A 121 -5.40 -16.96 15.54
N LYS A 122 -5.30 -15.97 14.64
CA LYS A 122 -5.39 -14.56 15.01
C LYS A 122 -6.75 -14.22 15.63
N ALA A 123 -7.84 -14.71 15.04
CA ALA A 123 -9.17 -14.52 15.59
C ALA A 123 -9.32 -15.18 16.98
N LEU A 124 -8.80 -16.39 17.18
CA LEU A 124 -8.83 -17.07 18.47
C LEU A 124 -7.99 -16.36 19.54
N GLN A 125 -6.76 -15.94 19.18
CA GLN A 125 -5.90 -15.15 20.07
C GLN A 125 -6.61 -13.87 20.51
N GLU A 126 -7.30 -13.22 19.58
CA GLU A 126 -7.96 -11.97 19.85
C GLU A 126 -9.28 -12.14 20.63
N ALA A 127 -9.96 -13.28 20.43
CA ALA A 127 -11.08 -13.68 21.28
C ALA A 127 -10.65 -13.98 22.72
N ASP A 128 -9.51 -14.65 22.90
CA ASP A 128 -8.93 -14.93 24.22
C ASP A 128 -8.46 -13.64 24.91
N ASN A 129 -7.82 -12.74 24.15
CA ASN A 129 -7.44 -11.41 24.62
C ASN A 129 -8.68 -10.61 25.06
N TRP A 130 -9.77 -10.61 24.27
CA TRP A 130 -11.03 -9.99 24.67
C TRP A 130 -11.57 -10.54 25.99
N VAL A 131 -11.60 -11.86 26.17
CA VAL A 131 -12.09 -12.50 27.41
C VAL A 131 -11.23 -12.09 28.59
N THR A 132 -9.91 -12.13 28.43
CA THR A 132 -8.96 -11.73 29.47
C THR A 132 -9.10 -10.26 29.84
N LEU A 133 -9.19 -9.37 28.83
CA LEU A 133 -9.38 -7.94 29.05
C LEU A 133 -10.73 -7.66 29.71
N SER A 134 -11.81 -8.31 29.28
CA SER A 134 -13.14 -8.16 29.86
C SER A 134 -13.23 -8.66 31.31
N ALA A 135 -12.45 -9.67 31.68
CA ALA A 135 -12.38 -10.12 33.08
C ALA A 135 -11.61 -9.13 33.95
N GLN A 136 -10.52 -8.57 33.43
CA GLN A 136 -9.65 -7.66 34.19
C GLN A 136 -10.14 -6.20 34.20
N ILE A 137 -11.00 -5.80 33.26
CA ILE A 137 -11.39 -4.40 33.12
C ILE A 137 -12.14 -3.94 34.36
N GLU A 138 -13.02 -4.78 34.94
CA GLU A 138 -13.79 -4.47 36.15
C GLU A 138 -12.86 -4.14 37.34
N ASP A 139 -11.87 -5.00 37.62
CA ASP A 139 -10.84 -4.74 38.64
C ASP A 139 -10.04 -3.45 38.36
N THR A 140 -9.79 -3.16 37.08
CA THR A 140 -9.04 -1.96 36.69
C THR A 140 -9.88 -0.70 36.91
N PHE A 141 -11.21 -0.77 36.74
CA PHE A 141 -12.13 0.31 37.07
C PHE A 141 -12.13 0.64 38.57
N GLU A 142 -11.91 -0.34 39.44
CA GLU A 142 -11.79 -0.10 40.89
C GLU A 142 -10.51 0.68 41.25
N SER A 143 -9.43 0.48 40.50
CA SER A 143 -8.14 1.18 40.72
C SER A 143 -8.16 2.67 40.37
N LYS A 144 -9.18 3.12 39.60
CA LYS A 144 -9.36 4.51 39.11
C LYS A 144 -8.18 5.09 38.33
N ASP A 145 -7.28 4.26 37.81
CA ASP A 145 -6.24 4.70 36.88
C ASP A 145 -6.81 4.85 35.47
N PHE A 146 -7.18 6.09 35.11
CA PHE A 146 -7.79 6.42 33.84
C PHE A 146 -6.93 6.05 32.62
N THR A 147 -5.60 6.11 32.74
CA THR A 147 -4.69 5.82 31.63
C THR A 147 -4.62 4.32 31.35
N GLN A 148 -4.57 3.51 32.41
CA GLN A 148 -4.60 2.05 32.29
C GLN A 148 -5.95 1.56 31.76
N ILE A 149 -7.06 2.11 32.24
CA ILE A 149 -8.40 1.75 31.75
C ILE A 149 -8.51 2.10 30.25
N ALA A 150 -8.08 3.30 29.84
CA ALA A 150 -8.09 3.70 28.44
C ALA A 150 -7.26 2.78 27.55
N THR A 151 -6.07 2.39 28.00
CA THR A 151 -5.19 1.46 27.28
C THR A 151 -5.86 0.10 27.08
N LYS A 152 -6.52 -0.43 28.12
CA LYS A 152 -7.27 -1.69 28.02
C LYS A 152 -8.48 -1.57 27.09
N LEU A 153 -9.20 -0.44 27.11
CA LEU A 153 -10.32 -0.21 26.18
C LEU A 153 -9.87 -0.13 24.72
N ILE A 154 -8.70 0.45 24.45
CA ILE A 154 -8.10 0.47 23.10
C ILE A 154 -7.72 -0.93 22.66
N ALA A 155 -7.11 -1.73 23.54
CA ALA A 155 -6.81 -3.12 23.24
C ALA A 155 -8.10 -3.90 22.92
N MET A 156 -9.17 -3.72 23.72
CA MET A 156 -10.48 -4.31 23.44
C MET A 156 -11.09 -3.85 22.11
N GLN A 157 -10.92 -2.58 21.73
CA GLN A 157 -11.33 -2.06 20.41
C GLN A 157 -10.58 -2.73 19.26
N GLN A 158 -9.26 -2.88 19.39
CA GLN A 158 -8.44 -3.59 18.43
C GLN A 158 -8.91 -5.04 18.30
N SER A 159 -9.28 -5.65 19.44
CA SER A 159 -9.85 -6.99 19.46
C SER A 159 -11.15 -7.13 18.71
N LEU A 160 -12.06 -6.17 18.87
CA LEU A 160 -13.30 -6.19 18.12
C LEU A 160 -13.10 -5.98 16.61
N LYS A 161 -12.07 -5.26 16.18
CA LYS A 161 -11.82 -5.01 14.75
C LYS A 161 -11.50 -6.29 13.98
N ILE A 162 -10.92 -7.30 14.63
CA ILE A 162 -10.59 -8.60 14.03
C ILE A 162 -11.77 -9.59 14.15
N LEU A 163 -12.63 -9.42 15.15
CA LEU A 163 -13.74 -10.33 15.50
C LEU A 163 -15.09 -9.96 14.87
N THR A 164 -15.09 -9.32 13.70
CA THR A 164 -16.32 -8.79 13.05
C THR A 164 -17.33 -9.87 12.66
N ASP A 165 -16.87 -11.09 12.40
CA ASP A 165 -17.69 -12.20 11.86
C ASP A 165 -18.28 -13.10 12.97
N VAL A 166 -18.20 -12.70 14.23
CA VAL A 166 -18.72 -13.46 15.38
C VAL A 166 -20.19 -13.11 15.61
N PRO A 167 -21.09 -14.08 15.88
CA PRO A 167 -22.51 -13.80 16.12
C PRO A 167 -22.76 -12.83 17.29
N ASP A 168 -21.90 -12.86 18.31
CA ASP A 168 -22.00 -12.01 19.50
C ASP A 168 -21.34 -10.63 19.31
N TYR A 169 -20.96 -10.26 18.09
CA TYR A 169 -20.24 -9.01 17.81
C TYR A 169 -21.02 -7.78 18.31
N ALA A 170 -22.34 -7.75 18.06
CA ALA A 170 -23.20 -6.64 18.49
C ALA A 170 -23.21 -6.46 20.02
N ASP A 171 -23.27 -7.57 20.77
CA ASP A 171 -23.27 -7.53 22.23
C ASP A 171 -21.92 -7.07 22.78
N ARG A 172 -20.81 -7.50 22.17
CA ARG A 172 -19.47 -7.05 22.56
C ARG A 172 -19.23 -5.56 22.26
N VAL A 173 -19.75 -5.08 21.13
CA VAL A 173 -19.73 -3.63 20.82
C VAL A 173 -20.51 -2.86 21.90
N ASN A 174 -21.71 -3.34 22.26
CA ASN A 174 -22.49 -2.71 23.33
C ASN A 174 -21.77 -2.73 24.68
N GLN A 175 -21.11 -3.83 25.04
CA GLN A 175 -20.29 -3.92 26.26
C GLN A 175 -19.15 -2.92 26.24
N LEU A 176 -18.42 -2.81 25.14
CA LEU A 176 -17.34 -1.83 25.00
C LEU A 176 -17.87 -0.41 25.14
N GLU A 177 -18.99 -0.08 24.50
CA GLU A 177 -19.62 1.23 24.58
C GLU A 177 -20.08 1.56 26.00
N ASN A 178 -20.63 0.58 26.74
CA ASN A 178 -20.98 0.75 28.14
C ASN A 178 -19.74 1.02 29.02
N LEU A 179 -18.63 0.33 28.78
CA LEU A 179 -17.37 0.57 29.49
C LEU A 179 -16.79 1.95 29.17
N LYS A 180 -16.84 2.39 27.90
CA LYS A 180 -16.45 3.75 27.50
C LYS A 180 -17.29 4.80 28.23
N ASN A 181 -18.62 4.64 28.24
CA ASN A 181 -19.54 5.55 28.92
C ASN A 181 -19.29 5.56 30.44
N GLY A 182 -18.97 4.40 31.03
CA GLY A 182 -18.61 4.30 32.44
C GLY A 182 -17.33 5.05 32.78
N LEU A 183 -16.30 4.94 31.94
CA LEU A 183 -15.05 5.69 32.11
C LEU A 183 -15.29 7.20 31.93
N GLU A 184 -16.07 7.61 30.93
CA GLU A 184 -16.48 9.00 30.73
C GLU A 184 -17.21 9.56 31.96
N ALA A 185 -18.18 8.83 32.51
CA ALA A 185 -18.92 9.25 33.69
C ALA A 185 -18.02 9.40 34.92
N MET A 186 -17.00 8.55 35.05
CA MET A 186 -16.02 8.63 36.15
C MET A 186 -15.04 9.80 35.97
N MET A 187 -14.63 10.10 34.73
CA MET A 187 -13.73 11.20 34.42
C MET A 187 -14.43 12.56 34.39
N SER A 188 -15.72 12.63 34.06
CA SER A 188 -16.44 13.90 33.90
C SER A 188 -16.29 14.86 35.10
N PRO A 189 -16.45 14.43 36.38
CA PRO A 189 -16.27 15.31 37.53
C PRO A 189 -14.84 15.81 37.72
N THR A 190 -13.84 14.95 37.50
CA THR A 190 -12.41 15.31 37.65
C THR A 190 -11.94 16.22 36.53
N VAL A 191 -12.43 15.99 35.31
CA VAL A 191 -12.21 16.84 34.14
C VAL A 191 -12.86 18.22 34.33
N ILE A 192 -14.11 18.29 34.78
CA ILE A 192 -14.78 19.56 35.09
C ILE A 192 -14.02 20.31 36.20
N ALA A 193 -13.53 19.60 37.23
CA ALA A 193 -12.71 20.21 38.27
C ALA A 193 -11.40 20.79 37.71
N ALA A 194 -10.68 20.04 36.86
CA ALA A 194 -9.47 20.49 36.20
C ALA A 194 -9.71 21.71 35.28
N PHE A 195 -10.86 21.76 34.58
CA PHE A 195 -11.28 22.91 33.78
C PHE A 195 -11.62 24.14 34.63
N ASN A 196 -12.17 23.93 35.82
CA ASN A 196 -12.44 25.01 36.77
C ASN A 196 -11.16 25.57 37.39
N THR A 197 -10.13 24.75 37.61
CA THR A 197 -8.82 25.17 38.11
C THR A 197 -7.87 25.66 37.02
N GLN A 198 -8.27 25.60 35.75
CA GLN A 198 -7.46 25.97 34.57
C GLN A 198 -6.09 25.25 34.50
N ASP A 199 -6.00 24.02 35.01
CA ASP A 199 -4.78 23.22 34.93
C ASP A 199 -4.60 22.68 33.50
N VAL A 200 -3.58 23.18 32.79
CA VAL A 200 -3.31 22.83 31.39
C VAL A 200 -2.74 21.41 31.27
N ASP A 201 -1.94 20.96 32.24
CA ASP A 201 -1.24 19.68 32.15
C ASP A 201 -2.19 18.52 32.46
N MET A 202 -3.05 18.68 33.48
CA MET A 202 -4.12 17.72 33.75
C MET A 202 -5.17 17.70 32.63
N ALA A 203 -5.56 18.86 32.09
CA ALA A 203 -6.52 18.91 30.98
C ALA A 203 -5.97 18.23 29.71
N ARG A 204 -4.66 18.36 29.45
CA ARG A 204 -4.01 17.71 28.31
C ARG A 204 -3.95 16.18 28.47
N SER A 205 -3.63 15.67 29.65
CA SER A 205 -3.60 14.22 29.87
C SER A 205 -4.99 13.61 29.71
N PHE A 206 -6.03 14.25 30.23
CA PHE A 206 -7.41 13.84 29.99
C PHE A 206 -7.80 13.96 28.52
N ALA A 207 -7.39 15.02 27.81
CA ALA A 207 -7.64 15.16 26.38
C ALA A 207 -7.03 14.02 25.55
N GLN A 208 -5.82 13.58 25.90
CA GLN A 208 -5.19 12.42 25.26
C GLN A 208 -5.96 11.12 25.52
N VAL A 209 -6.49 10.94 26.73
CA VAL A 209 -7.33 9.79 27.07
C VAL A 209 -8.66 9.80 26.31
N TYR A 210 -9.35 10.95 26.23
CA TYR A 210 -10.59 11.06 25.44
C TYR A 210 -10.35 10.90 23.93
N GLN A 211 -9.21 11.36 23.42
CA GLN A 211 -8.82 11.15 22.03
C GLN A 211 -8.54 9.66 21.75
N SER A 212 -7.86 8.97 22.67
CA SER A 212 -7.51 7.57 22.49
C SER A 212 -8.72 6.63 22.55
N ILE A 213 -9.81 7.05 23.20
CA ILE A 213 -11.09 6.31 23.27
C ILE A 213 -12.05 6.69 22.13
N ASP A 214 -11.64 7.58 21.21
CA ASP A 214 -12.46 8.10 20.09
C ASP A 214 -13.72 8.85 20.56
N ARG A 215 -13.59 9.62 21.65
CA ARG A 215 -14.68 10.35 22.32
C ARG A 215 -14.36 11.83 22.50
N ALA A 216 -13.56 12.40 21.59
CA ALA A 216 -13.12 13.80 21.66
C ALA A 216 -14.28 14.82 21.66
N ASP A 217 -15.36 14.55 20.94
CA ASP A 217 -16.53 15.45 20.87
C ASP A 217 -17.19 15.68 22.24
N GLN A 218 -17.24 14.65 23.10
CA GLN A 218 -17.86 14.76 24.42
C GLN A 218 -17.02 15.61 25.38
N LEU A 219 -15.70 15.56 25.25
CA LEU A 219 -14.80 16.44 26.01
C LEU A 219 -15.03 17.90 25.64
N GLU A 220 -15.23 18.19 24.34
CA GLU A 220 -15.61 19.52 23.86
C GLU A 220 -16.94 19.96 24.49
N ASP A 221 -17.97 19.10 24.49
CA ASP A 221 -19.29 19.42 25.08
C ASP A 221 -19.24 19.64 26.60
N LEU A 222 -18.45 18.83 27.33
CA LEU A 222 -18.24 18.98 28.78
C LEU A 222 -17.53 20.29 29.11
N TYR A 223 -16.51 20.66 28.34
CA TYR A 223 -15.80 21.92 28.51
C TYR A 223 -16.70 23.13 28.18
N VAL A 224 -17.49 23.05 27.11
CA VAL A 224 -18.44 24.12 26.76
C VAL A 224 -19.50 24.29 27.86
N THR A 225 -19.97 23.18 28.44
CA THR A 225 -20.95 23.20 29.54
C THR A 225 -20.36 23.78 30.84
N SER A 226 -19.10 23.45 31.16
CA SER A 226 -18.42 24.00 32.34
C SER A 226 -18.19 25.50 32.21
N VAL A 227 -17.65 25.96 31.07
CA VAL A 227 -17.45 27.40 30.78
C VAL A 227 -18.79 28.15 30.79
N LYS A 228 -19.84 27.57 30.22
CA LYS A 228 -21.19 28.14 30.23
C LYS A 228 -21.72 28.35 31.65
N SER A 229 -21.54 27.38 32.54
CA SER A 229 -22.00 27.48 33.94
C SER A 229 -21.20 28.51 34.74
N ARG A 230 -19.88 28.57 34.57
CA ARG A 230 -19.00 29.59 35.16
C ARG A 230 -19.42 30.98 34.71
N LEU A 231 -19.67 31.15 33.42
CA LEU A 231 -20.09 32.42 32.84
C LEU A 231 -21.47 32.87 33.36
N ASP A 232 -22.45 31.97 33.42
CA ASP A 232 -23.79 32.29 33.92
C ASP A 232 -23.78 32.68 35.41
N THR A 233 -22.98 32.02 36.24
CA THR A 233 -22.79 32.41 37.64
C THR A 233 -22.13 33.78 37.77
N ARG A 234 -21.06 34.02 37.01
CA ARG A 234 -20.35 35.31 37.08
C ARG A 234 -21.18 36.48 36.56
N ILE A 235 -21.90 36.29 35.45
CA ILE A 235 -22.82 37.30 34.91
C ILE A 235 -23.94 37.59 35.94
N ARG A 236 -24.47 36.58 36.64
CA ARG A 236 -25.45 36.78 37.72
C ARG A 236 -24.89 37.62 38.87
N GLU A 237 -23.66 37.36 39.32
CA GLU A 237 -23.00 38.15 40.37
C GLU A 237 -22.79 39.61 39.95
N LEU A 238 -22.34 39.85 38.72
CA LEU A 238 -22.13 41.20 38.19
C LEU A 238 -23.44 41.99 38.10
N PHE A 239 -24.55 41.32 37.77
CA PHE A 239 -25.88 41.94 37.78
C PHE A 239 -26.45 42.14 39.19
N HIS A 240 -26.08 41.32 40.18
CA HIS A 240 -26.52 41.48 41.57
C HIS A 240 -25.80 42.62 42.30
N ASN A 241 -24.51 42.82 42.02
CA ASN A 241 -23.68 43.84 42.67
C ASN A 241 -23.76 45.23 42.01
N ALA A 242 -24.51 45.33 40.92
CA ALA A 242 -24.64 46.54 40.11
C ALA A 242 -25.52 47.60 40.79
N THR A 243 -24.92 48.69 41.29
CA THR A 243 -25.66 49.66 42.10
C THR A 243 -26.15 50.94 41.41
N SER A 244 -25.65 51.41 40.25
CA SER A 244 -26.13 52.75 39.79
C SER A 244 -26.14 53.12 38.29
N GLU A 245 -25.41 52.48 37.37
CA GLU A 245 -25.42 52.92 35.96
C GLU A 245 -25.36 51.75 34.99
N HIS A 246 -26.41 51.57 34.17
CA HIS A 246 -26.49 50.51 33.16
C HIS A 246 -25.27 50.49 32.23
N GLN A 247 -24.79 51.67 31.82
CA GLN A 247 -23.62 51.82 30.95
C GLN A 247 -22.35 51.21 31.55
N THR A 248 -22.11 51.41 32.84
CA THR A 248 -20.94 50.89 33.55
C THR A 248 -21.00 49.36 33.71
N ILE A 249 -22.20 48.81 33.93
CA ILE A 249 -22.43 47.36 34.00
C ILE A 249 -22.16 46.70 32.64
N PHE A 250 -22.58 47.34 31.54
CA PHE A 250 -22.33 46.84 30.19
C PHE A 250 -20.86 46.80 29.83
N VAL A 251 -20.13 47.89 30.09
CA VAL A 251 -18.68 47.96 29.81
C VAL A 251 -17.94 46.92 30.65
N THR A 252 -18.28 46.78 31.92
CA THR A 252 -17.65 45.79 32.82
C THR A 252 -17.90 44.35 32.37
N ILE A 253 -19.12 44.02 31.93
CA ILE A 253 -19.45 42.69 31.42
C ILE A 253 -18.78 42.45 30.06
N TYR A 254 -18.70 43.46 29.21
CA TYR A 254 -18.04 43.37 27.91
C TYR A 254 -16.54 43.15 28.05
N ASP A 255 -15.86 43.94 28.89
CA ASP A 255 -14.43 43.79 29.17
C ASP A 255 -14.15 42.41 29.79
N TYR A 256 -15.04 41.94 30.67
CA TYR A 256 -14.94 40.59 31.23
C TYR A 256 -15.11 39.50 30.17
N LEU A 257 -16.11 39.60 29.30
CA LEU A 257 -16.33 38.65 28.20
C LEU A 257 -15.14 38.65 27.22
N SER A 258 -14.63 39.82 26.86
CA SER A 258 -13.50 39.97 25.94
C SER A 258 -12.20 39.37 26.51
N ASN A 259 -11.91 39.64 27.79
CA ASN A 259 -10.74 39.06 28.46
C ASN A 259 -10.88 37.54 28.63
N LEU A 260 -12.07 37.07 29.00
CA LEU A 260 -12.36 35.64 29.10
C LEU A 260 -12.17 34.97 27.73
N TRP A 261 -12.62 35.57 26.62
CA TRP A 261 -12.40 34.99 25.30
C TRP A 261 -10.93 34.92 24.90
N GLN A 262 -10.14 35.96 25.18
CA GLN A 262 -8.70 35.96 24.93
C GLN A 262 -7.98 34.85 25.72
N ASP A 263 -8.37 34.66 26.97
CA ASP A 263 -7.79 33.64 27.85
C ASP A 263 -8.23 32.23 27.47
N GLU A 264 -9.52 32.02 27.15
CA GLU A 264 -10.04 30.71 26.71
C GLU A 264 -9.50 30.32 25.33
N ILE A 265 -9.28 31.26 24.40
CA ILE A 265 -8.64 30.96 23.10
C ILE A 265 -7.21 30.46 23.35
N ARG A 266 -6.41 31.17 24.16
CA ARG A 266 -5.04 30.77 24.50
C ARG A 266 -4.98 29.42 25.22
N TRP A 267 -5.97 29.13 26.05
CA TRP A 267 -6.08 27.86 26.77
C TRP A 267 -6.53 26.73 25.82
N CYS A 268 -7.55 26.94 25.00
CA CYS A 268 -8.03 25.97 24.01
C CYS A 268 -6.94 25.56 23.01
N THR A 269 -6.12 26.51 22.53
CA THR A 269 -5.00 26.21 21.61
C THR A 269 -3.95 25.29 22.25
N LYS A 270 -3.84 25.25 23.59
CA LYS A 270 -2.86 24.41 24.30
C LYS A 270 -3.37 23.00 24.65
N VAL A 271 -4.70 22.82 24.66
CA VAL A 271 -5.37 21.61 25.18
C VAL A 271 -6.08 20.84 24.07
N PHE A 272 -6.67 21.51 23.08
CA PHE A 272 -7.46 20.88 22.02
C PHE A 272 -6.80 20.98 20.63
N ASN A 273 -6.96 19.92 19.83
CA ASN A 273 -6.50 19.90 18.43
C ASN A 273 -7.38 20.75 17.48
N HIS A 274 -8.64 21.02 17.86
CA HIS A 274 -9.60 21.82 17.08
C HIS A 274 -10.12 23.04 17.88
N PRO A 275 -9.29 24.07 18.13
CA PRO A 275 -9.65 25.22 18.97
C PRO A 275 -10.81 26.05 18.40
N ALA A 276 -10.98 26.09 17.07
CA ALA A 276 -11.98 26.92 16.42
C ALA A 276 -13.44 26.52 16.74
N ARG A 277 -13.75 25.23 16.81
CA ARG A 277 -15.13 24.76 17.06
C ARG A 277 -15.56 25.05 18.50
N VAL A 278 -14.67 24.79 19.44
CA VAL A 278 -14.91 24.97 20.88
C VAL A 278 -15.02 26.45 21.24
N THR A 279 -14.13 27.29 20.71
CA THR A 279 -14.14 28.74 20.96
C THR A 279 -15.41 29.40 20.41
N LEU A 280 -15.89 28.99 19.23
CA LEU A 280 -17.13 29.49 18.64
C LEU A 280 -18.37 29.14 19.47
N SER A 281 -18.44 27.92 20.01
CA SER A 281 -19.60 27.50 20.80
C SER A 281 -19.65 28.21 22.17
N ILE A 282 -18.50 28.46 22.80
CA ILE A 282 -18.37 29.25 24.03
C ILE A 282 -18.85 30.68 23.82
N VAL A 283 -18.40 31.30 22.72
CA VAL A 283 -18.80 32.64 22.29
C VAL A 283 -20.31 32.73 22.09
N LEU A 284 -20.90 31.82 21.32
CA LEU A 284 -22.33 31.81 21.04
C LEU A 284 -23.15 31.60 22.32
N ASN A 285 -22.68 30.74 23.23
CA ASN A 285 -23.31 30.53 24.52
C ASN A 285 -23.23 31.76 25.43
N GLY A 286 -22.10 32.47 25.43
CA GLY A 286 -21.94 33.68 26.22
C GLY A 286 -22.85 34.82 25.76
N LEU A 287 -22.96 35.02 24.44
CA LEU A 287 -23.91 35.98 23.87
C LEU A 287 -25.37 35.61 24.19
N ARG A 288 -25.71 34.32 24.16
CA ARG A 288 -27.06 33.84 24.46
C ARG A 288 -27.44 34.05 25.93
N ILE A 289 -26.51 33.77 26.86
CA ILE A 289 -26.72 33.99 28.30
C ILE A 289 -26.87 35.49 28.57
N PHE A 290 -25.96 36.31 28.04
CA PHE A 290 -26.01 37.75 28.19
C PHE A 290 -27.32 38.33 27.66
N HIS A 291 -27.73 37.98 26.43
CA HIS A 291 -28.99 38.43 25.85
C HIS A 291 -30.21 37.97 26.66
N GLY A 292 -30.21 36.72 27.17
CA GLY A 292 -31.31 36.18 27.97
C GLY A 292 -31.45 36.86 29.34
N LYS A 293 -30.35 37.02 30.08
CA LYS A 293 -30.32 37.70 31.39
C LYS A 293 -30.59 39.19 31.27
N TYR A 294 -30.03 39.82 30.25
CA TYR A 294 -30.30 41.22 29.95
C TYR A 294 -31.77 41.47 29.61
N LYS A 295 -32.39 40.61 28.79
CA LYS A 295 -33.83 40.69 28.48
C LYS A 295 -34.70 40.57 29.73
N THR A 296 -34.35 39.68 30.67
CA THR A 296 -35.09 39.49 31.92
C THR A 296 -34.89 40.64 32.91
N GLN A 297 -33.66 41.16 33.03
CA GLN A 297 -33.41 42.35 33.85
C GLN A 297 -34.05 43.61 33.26
N PHE A 298 -34.01 43.80 31.94
CA PHE A 298 -34.71 44.86 31.25
C PHE A 298 -36.23 44.76 31.45
N HIS A 299 -36.79 43.55 31.42
CA HIS A 299 -38.21 43.32 31.70
C HIS A 299 -38.58 43.67 33.16
N ASN A 300 -37.74 43.29 34.12
CA ASN A 300 -37.92 43.62 35.54
C ASN A 300 -37.78 45.14 35.79
N GLU A 301 -36.85 45.81 35.12
CA GLU A 301 -36.66 47.27 35.22
C GLU A 301 -37.79 48.05 34.52
N LEU A 302 -38.39 47.47 33.46
CA LEU A 302 -39.58 48.02 32.80
C LEU A 302 -40.81 47.95 33.72
N GLN A 303 -40.95 46.86 34.48
CA GLN A 303 -42.03 46.66 35.45
C GLN A 303 -41.87 47.55 36.70
N ARG A 304 -40.64 47.87 37.11
CA ARG A 304 -40.34 48.72 38.29
C ARG A 304 -40.65 50.22 38.13
N GLN A 305 -41.12 50.68 36.97
CA GLN A 305 -41.56 52.06 36.70
C GLN A 305 -40.76 53.19 37.37
N GLN A 306 -39.67 53.64 36.75
CA GLN A 306 -39.31 55.07 36.70
C GLN A 306 -38.25 55.41 35.64
N ILE A 307 -38.31 54.79 34.45
CA ILE A 307 -37.37 55.12 33.36
C ILE A 307 -38.08 55.96 32.31
N SER A 308 -37.73 57.26 32.24
CA SER A 308 -38.12 58.19 31.17
C SER A 308 -37.88 57.59 29.78
N ALA A 309 -38.76 57.86 28.82
CA ALA A 309 -38.64 57.40 27.43
C ALA A 309 -37.27 57.69 26.81
N LYS A 310 -36.59 58.76 27.27
CA LYS A 310 -35.23 59.12 26.87
C LYS A 310 -34.16 58.12 27.36
N LYS A 311 -34.20 57.72 28.63
CA LYS A 311 -33.31 56.67 29.17
C LYS A 311 -33.57 55.31 28.52
N ARG A 312 -34.82 54.99 28.14
CA ARG A 312 -35.16 53.78 27.36
C ARG A 312 -34.46 53.76 25.99
N LEU A 313 -34.41 54.90 25.31
CA LEU A 313 -33.81 55.03 23.98
C LEU A 313 -32.27 54.96 24.04
N GLU A 314 -31.66 55.60 25.04
CA GLU A 314 -30.21 55.52 25.29
C GLU A 314 -29.75 54.10 25.61
N ILE A 315 -30.53 53.36 26.42
CA ILE A 315 -30.23 51.97 26.75
C ILE A 315 -30.36 51.06 25.52
N LEU A 316 -31.39 51.26 24.68
CA LEU A 316 -31.55 50.50 23.43
C LEU A 316 -30.45 50.80 22.41
N LEU A 317 -29.99 52.04 22.32
CA LEU A 317 -28.85 52.44 21.50
C LEU A 317 -27.55 51.80 22.00
N ALA A 318 -27.31 51.83 23.31
CA ALA A 318 -26.16 51.17 23.93
C ALA A 318 -26.16 49.66 23.64
N CYS A 319 -27.31 48.98 23.76
CA CYS A 319 -27.43 47.56 23.41
C CYS A 319 -27.16 47.29 21.92
N LYS A 320 -27.66 48.15 21.03
CA LYS A 320 -27.45 48.00 19.58
C LYS A 320 -25.98 48.22 19.20
N GLN A 321 -25.32 49.18 19.83
CA GLN A 321 -23.92 49.51 19.59
C GLN A 321 -22.99 48.42 20.14
N VAL A 322 -23.27 47.88 21.32
CA VAL A 322 -22.54 46.73 21.88
C VAL A 322 -22.75 45.47 21.04
N SER A 323 -23.97 45.21 20.55
CA SER A 323 -24.23 44.10 19.63
C SER A 323 -23.44 44.23 18.31
N PHE A 324 -23.24 45.46 17.84
CA PHE A 324 -22.43 45.76 16.65
C PHE A 324 -20.92 45.57 16.90
N GLU A 325 -20.40 46.09 18.01
CA GLU A 325 -18.98 45.92 18.37
C GLU A 325 -18.63 44.48 18.73
N MET A 326 -19.55 43.74 19.37
CA MET A 326 -19.42 42.29 19.55
C MET A 326 -19.25 41.58 18.20
N LYS A 327 -20.15 41.81 17.23
CA LYS A 327 -20.03 41.24 15.87
C LYS A 327 -18.71 41.57 15.17
N LYS A 328 -18.16 42.75 15.41
CA LYS A 328 -16.93 43.23 14.79
C LYS A 328 -15.68 42.54 15.35
N ILE A 329 -15.58 42.39 16.67
CA ILE A 329 -14.49 41.62 17.30
C ILE A 329 -14.59 40.13 16.94
N PHE A 330 -15.80 39.58 16.82
CA PHE A 330 -15.99 38.19 16.37
C PHE A 330 -15.50 37.92 14.95
N LEU A 331 -15.63 38.88 14.04
CA LEU A 331 -15.10 38.78 12.67
C LEU A 331 -13.56 38.84 12.62
N VAL A 332 -12.94 39.56 13.56
CA VAL A 332 -11.47 39.71 13.63
C VAL A 332 -10.81 38.54 14.37
N SER A 333 -11.54 37.84 15.23
CA SER A 333 -11.02 36.69 16.02
C SER A 333 -11.15 35.34 15.30
N LEU A 334 -11.78 35.32 14.12
CA LEU A 334 -12.08 34.14 13.29
C LEU A 334 -11.11 33.98 12.11
N VAL A 335 -10.23 34.98 11.89
CA VAL A 335 -9.11 35.00 10.94
C VAL A 335 -7.84 34.82 11.73
#